data_AF-A0A1L3ZR43-F1
#
_entry.id   AF-A0A1L3ZR43-F1
#
_cell.length_a   1.000
_cell.length_b   1.000
_cell.length_c   1.000
_cell.angle_alpha   90.00
_cell.angle_beta   90.00
_cell.angle_gamma   90.00
#
_symmetry.space_group_name_H-M   'P 1'
#
loop_
_entity.id
_entity.type
_entity.pdbx_description
1 polymer ?
#
loop_
_entity_poly.entity_id
_entity_poly.type
_entity_poly.pdbx_seq_one_letter_code
_entity_poly.pdbx_strand_id
1 'polypeptide(L)'
;MIRRVQFEHRLTDEDLADRVGVSPGTIKNARGLKGNLDTVTLLSFEHEFGPGTIDPAIAPSGSRAVPQHATCNTDGCDLLPVLSAAHAIAEAKEGDSDGGSDLTHQELVEIAPVLRRARAKLDNLIARADRHLRRVA
;
A
#
# COMPACT_ATOMS: atom_id res chain seq x y z
N MET A 1 17.94 5.31 0.78
CA MET A 1 17.63 3.97 1.31
C MET A 1 18.29 3.71 2.66
N ILE A 2 19.60 3.44 2.73
CA ILE A 2 20.31 3.04 3.98
C ILE A 2 19.98 3.95 5.18
N ARG A 3 20.12 5.28 5.04
CA ARG A 3 19.83 6.24 6.12
C ARG A 3 18.37 6.17 6.62
N ARG A 4 17.42 5.92 5.72
CA ARG A 4 16.01 5.75 6.07
C ARG A 4 15.82 4.52 6.95
N VAL A 5 16.35 3.38 6.51
CA VAL A 5 16.28 2.11 7.25
C VAL A 5 16.93 2.22 8.62
N GLN A 6 18.12 2.82 8.71
CA GLN A 6 18.80 3.04 9.99
C GLN A 6 17.97 3.91 10.95
N PHE A 7 17.35 4.97 10.43
CA PHE A 7 16.51 5.85 11.24
C PHE A 7 15.23 5.16 11.72
N GLU A 8 14.50 4.50 10.82
CA GLU A 8 13.23 3.83 11.11
C GLU A 8 13.40 2.67 12.11
N HIS A 9 14.49 1.91 12.00
CA HIS A 9 14.76 0.75 12.84
C HIS A 9 15.78 1.01 13.96
N ARG A 10 16.27 2.24 14.11
CA ARG A 10 17.28 2.66 15.11
C ARG A 10 18.55 1.79 15.08
N LEU A 11 19.05 1.51 13.88
CA LEU A 11 20.21 0.64 13.66
C LEU A 11 21.50 1.43 13.44
N THR A 12 22.60 0.92 14.00
CA THR A 12 23.96 1.37 13.66
C THR A 12 24.42 0.80 12.30
N ASP A 13 25.67 1.06 11.92
CA ASP A 13 26.25 0.42 10.73
C ASP A 13 26.49 -1.07 10.98
N GLU A 14 27.01 -1.40 12.16
CA GLU A 14 27.21 -2.79 12.58
C GLU A 14 25.88 -3.56 12.60
N ASP A 15 24.84 -3.04 13.28
CA ASP A 15 23.55 -3.75 13.38
C ASP A 15 22.91 -3.97 12.01
N LEU A 16 22.99 -2.96 11.14
CA LEU A 16 22.43 -3.07 9.79
C LEU A 16 23.21 -4.07 8.93
N ALA A 17 24.54 -4.08 9.06
CA ALA A 17 25.40 -5.00 8.33
C ALA A 17 25.12 -6.45 8.73
N ASP A 18 24.97 -6.71 10.04
CA ASP A 18 24.65 -8.03 10.56
C ASP A 18 23.28 -8.53 10.07
N ARG A 19 22.26 -7.66 10.07
CA ARG A 19 20.91 -8.02 9.60
C ARG A 19 20.85 -8.33 8.11
N VAL A 20 21.65 -7.65 7.30
CA VAL A 20 21.65 -7.81 5.83
C VAL A 20 22.68 -8.85 5.36
N GLY A 21 23.60 -9.26 6.23
CA GLY A 21 24.63 -10.27 5.94
C GLY A 21 25.83 -9.71 5.18
N VAL A 22 26.26 -8.48 5.48
CA VAL A 22 27.42 -7.83 4.85
C VAL A 22 28.39 -7.27 5.90
N SER A 23 29.55 -6.75 5.48
CA SER A 23 30.46 -6.08 6.41
C SER A 23 29.95 -4.67 6.78
N PRO A 24 30.23 -4.16 7.99
CA PRO A 24 29.95 -2.77 8.36
C PRO A 24 30.60 -1.76 7.40
N GLY A 25 31.78 -2.09 6.89
CA GLY A 25 32.48 -1.31 5.86
C GLY A 25 31.67 -1.17 4.57
N THR A 26 30.96 -2.21 4.15
CA THR A 26 30.07 -2.19 2.97
C THR A 26 28.95 -1.18 3.16
N ILE A 27 28.26 -1.22 4.31
CA ILE A 27 27.19 -0.27 4.64
C ILE A 27 27.72 1.16 4.70
N LYS A 28 28.86 1.37 5.38
CA LYS A 28 29.50 2.67 5.50
C LYS A 28 29.89 3.25 4.13
N ASN A 29 30.48 2.43 3.25
CA ASN A 29 30.88 2.84 1.91
C ASN A 29 29.68 3.17 1.03
N ALA A 30 28.66 2.32 1.01
CA ALA A 30 27.44 2.55 0.24
C ALA A 30 26.70 3.81 0.72
N ARG A 31 26.56 4.01 2.04
CA ARG A 31 25.95 5.21 2.62
C ARG A 31 26.73 6.48 2.30
N GLY A 32 28.07 6.36 2.26
CA GLY A 32 28.98 7.44 1.91
C GLY A 32 29.14 7.68 0.41
N LEU A 33 28.42 6.94 -0.44
CA LEU A 33 28.53 6.97 -1.90
C LEU A 33 29.95 6.64 -2.41
N LYS A 34 30.72 5.88 -1.63
CA LYS A 34 32.09 5.41 -1.95
C LYS A 34 32.12 3.98 -2.49
N GLY A 35 30.96 3.40 -2.77
CA GLY A 35 30.80 2.04 -3.28
C GLY A 35 29.34 1.76 -3.61
N ASN A 36 29.09 0.64 -4.27
CA ASN A 36 27.76 0.17 -4.63
C ASN A 36 27.38 -1.04 -3.79
N LEU A 37 26.08 -1.25 -3.63
CA LEU A 37 25.54 -2.53 -3.16
C LEU A 37 25.27 -3.41 -4.38
N ASP A 38 25.65 -4.68 -4.30
CA ASP A 38 25.26 -5.66 -5.31
C ASP A 38 23.76 -5.99 -5.19
N THR A 39 23.23 -6.63 -6.23
CA THR A 39 21.82 -6.98 -6.31
C THR A 39 21.37 -7.92 -5.18
N VAL A 40 22.21 -8.88 -4.77
CA VAL A 40 21.88 -9.82 -3.69
C VAL A 40 21.72 -9.07 -2.38
N THR A 41 22.65 -8.16 -2.08
CA THR A 41 22.57 -7.28 -0.92
C THR A 41 21.30 -6.43 -0.94
N LEU A 42 20.94 -5.84 -2.09
CA LEU A 42 19.68 -5.10 -2.23
C LEU A 42 18.46 -5.98 -1.96
N LEU A 43 18.42 -7.21 -2.49
CA LEU A 43 17.32 -8.14 -2.23
C LEU A 43 17.25 -8.55 -0.74
N SER A 44 18.39 -8.66 -0.04
CA SER A 44 18.39 -8.88 1.42
C SER A 44 17.75 -7.71 2.17
N PHE A 45 17.96 -6.46 1.74
CA PHE A 45 17.24 -5.31 2.32
C PHE A 45 15.72 -5.44 2.14
N GLU A 46 15.28 -5.85 0.96
CA GLU A 46 13.86 -6.03 0.67
C GLU A 46 13.23 -7.15 1.52
N HIS A 47 13.97 -8.25 1.71
CA HIS A 47 13.57 -9.36 2.56
C HIS A 47 13.46 -8.96 4.04
N GLU A 48 14.46 -8.24 4.55
CA GLU A 48 14.60 -7.95 5.98
C GLU A 48 13.72 -6.79 6.47
N PHE A 49 13.52 -5.77 5.64
CA PHE A 49 12.78 -4.54 6.01
C PHE A 49 11.44 -4.41 5.30
N GLY A 50 11.13 -5.37 4.42
CA GLY A 50 9.85 -5.52 3.76
C GLY A 50 9.74 -4.79 2.41
N PRO A 51 8.59 -4.96 1.75
CA PRO A 51 8.38 -4.49 0.38
C PRO A 51 8.48 -2.97 0.24
N GLY A 52 9.14 -2.50 -0.82
CA GLY A 52 9.41 -1.09 -1.09
C GLY A 52 10.63 -0.53 -0.35
N THR A 53 11.44 -1.39 0.27
CA THR A 53 12.69 -0.96 0.91
C THR A 53 13.67 -0.46 -0.13
N ILE A 54 13.83 -1.18 -1.23
CA ILE A 54 14.77 -0.85 -2.31
C ILE A 54 14.23 0.17 -3.32
N ASP A 55 12.97 0.59 -3.23
CA ASP A 55 12.35 1.54 -4.16
C ASP A 55 13.23 2.77 -4.47
N PRO A 56 13.91 3.41 -3.49
CA PRO A 56 14.78 4.55 -3.80
C PRO A 56 15.97 4.20 -4.72
N ALA A 57 16.43 2.94 -4.72
CA ALA A 57 17.54 2.49 -5.55
C ALA A 57 17.09 2.14 -6.98
N ILE A 58 15.86 1.67 -7.17
CA ILE A 58 15.30 1.28 -8.47
C ILE A 58 14.39 2.35 -9.10
N ALA A 59 14.07 3.42 -8.37
CA ALA A 59 13.28 4.53 -8.89
C ALA A 59 13.80 5.13 -10.22
N PRO A 60 15.12 5.23 -10.49
CA PRO A 60 15.61 5.74 -11.77
C PRO A 60 15.21 4.90 -12.98
N SER A 61 14.89 3.61 -12.81
CA SER A 61 14.37 2.77 -13.89
C SER A 61 12.85 2.86 -14.05
N GLY A 62 12.18 3.76 -13.32
CA GLY A 62 10.72 3.84 -13.28
C GLY A 62 10.06 2.62 -12.64
N SER A 63 10.81 1.83 -11.88
CA SER A 63 10.33 0.59 -11.26
C SER A 63 10.11 0.75 -9.77
N ARG A 64 9.32 -0.16 -9.19
CA ARG A 64 9.15 -0.32 -7.74
C ARG A 64 9.07 -1.80 -7.38
N ALA A 65 9.47 -2.14 -6.17
CA ALA A 65 9.41 -3.50 -5.68
C ALA A 65 8.02 -3.76 -5.07
N VAL A 66 7.38 -4.83 -5.53
CA VAL A 66 6.06 -5.26 -5.05
C VAL A 66 6.10 -6.76 -4.77
N PRO A 67 5.37 -7.25 -3.74
CA PRO A 67 5.28 -8.69 -3.50
C PRO A 67 4.68 -9.43 -4.69
N GLN A 68 5.32 -10.51 -5.14
CA GLN A 68 4.82 -11.35 -6.24
C GLN A 68 3.49 -12.04 -5.88
N HIS A 69 3.38 -12.48 -4.62
CA HIS A 69 2.16 -13.05 -4.07
C HIS A 69 1.51 -12.07 -3.11
N ALA A 70 1.28 -10.83 -3.55
CA ALA A 70 0.35 -9.95 -2.86
C ALA A 70 -1.03 -10.62 -2.92
N THR A 71 -1.37 -11.39 -1.90
CA THR A 71 -2.72 -11.89 -1.73
C THR A 71 -3.61 -10.66 -1.57
N CYS A 72 -4.59 -10.46 -2.46
CA CYS A 72 -5.76 -9.69 -2.03
C CYS A 72 -6.37 -10.56 -0.95
N ASN A 73 -5.97 -10.35 0.30
CA ASN A 73 -6.72 -10.88 1.42
C ASN A 73 -8.12 -10.32 1.17
N THR A 74 -9.09 -11.18 0.90
CA THR A 74 -10.47 -10.77 0.62
C THR A 74 -11.06 -9.98 1.80
N ASP A 75 -10.46 -10.09 2.99
CA ASP A 75 -10.70 -9.23 4.16
C ASP A 75 -10.22 -7.77 3.99
N GLY A 76 -9.31 -7.53 3.04
CA GLY A 76 -8.66 -6.26 2.73
C GLY A 76 -8.75 -5.84 1.26
N CYS A 77 -9.54 -6.52 0.44
CA CYS A 77 -9.91 -6.02 -0.88
C CYS A 77 -10.91 -4.86 -0.63
N ASP A 78 -10.37 -3.66 -0.34
CA ASP A 78 -11.10 -2.42 0.01
C ASP A 78 -12.17 -2.03 -1.03
N LEU A 79 -12.11 -2.63 -2.21
CA LEU A 79 -13.07 -2.49 -3.30
C LEU A 79 -14.34 -3.33 -3.13
N LEU A 80 -14.34 -4.42 -2.36
CA LEU A 80 -15.52 -5.28 -2.21
C LEU A 80 -16.74 -4.50 -1.68
N PRO A 81 -16.64 -3.72 -0.59
CA PRO A 81 -17.76 -2.88 -0.14
C PRO A 81 -18.22 -1.88 -1.19
N VAL A 82 -17.30 -1.35 -2.02
CA VAL A 82 -17.61 -0.40 -3.09
C VAL A 82 -18.38 -1.08 -4.22
N LEU A 83 -17.95 -2.27 -4.63
CA LEU A 83 -18.63 -3.08 -5.64
C LEU A 83 -20.01 -3.55 -5.16
N SER A 84 -20.12 -3.98 -3.90
CA SER A 84 -21.42 -4.33 -3.30
C SER A 84 -22.37 -3.14 -3.25
N ALA A 85 -21.88 -1.93 -2.94
CA ALA A 85 -22.70 -0.72 -2.99
C ALA A 85 -23.17 -0.39 -4.40
N ALA A 86 -22.29 -0.50 -5.41
CA ALA A 86 -22.66 -0.27 -6.81
C ALA A 86 -23.72 -1.29 -7.28
N HIS A 87 -23.55 -2.56 -6.91
CA HIS A 87 -24.51 -3.62 -7.24
C HIS A 87 -25.87 -3.37 -6.58
N ALA A 88 -25.91 -3.07 -5.28
CA ALA A 88 -27.16 -2.78 -4.57
C ALA A 88 -27.90 -1.56 -5.14
N ILE A 89 -27.19 -0.54 -5.61
CA ILE A 89 -27.80 0.60 -6.31
C ILE A 89 -28.39 0.16 -7.66
N ALA A 90 -27.69 -0.72 -8.40
CA ALA A 90 -28.16 -1.20 -9.68
C ALA A 90 -29.43 -2.06 -9.54
N GLU A 91 -29.47 -2.95 -8.55
CA GLU A 91 -30.64 -3.79 -8.25
C GLU A 91 -31.84 -2.94 -7.82
N ALA A 92 -31.64 -2.00 -6.89
CA ALA A 92 -32.73 -1.14 -6.40
C ALA A 92 -33.24 -0.12 -7.45
N LYS A 93 -32.59 -0.02 -8.62
CA LYS A 93 -33.02 0.82 -9.75
C LYS A 93 -33.42 0.02 -10.97
N GLU A 94 -33.45 -1.30 -10.86
CA GLU A 94 -33.89 -2.16 -11.95
C GLU A 94 -35.39 -1.93 -12.20
N GLY A 95 -35.81 -1.98 -13.46
CA GLY A 95 -37.18 -1.63 -13.85
C GLY A 95 -38.28 -2.52 -13.25
N ASP A 96 -37.89 -3.66 -12.67
CA ASP A 96 -38.76 -4.63 -11.99
C ASP A 96 -38.67 -4.53 -10.45
N SER A 97 -37.98 -3.52 -9.91
CA SER A 97 -37.95 -3.22 -8.48
C SER A 97 -39.24 -2.52 -8.01
N ASP A 98 -39.51 -2.54 -6.71
CA ASP A 98 -40.73 -1.97 -6.11
C ASP A 98 -40.89 -0.46 -6.43
N GLY A 99 -39.77 0.26 -6.59
CA GLY A 99 -39.73 1.67 -7.00
C GLY A 99 -39.52 1.93 -8.50
N GLY A 100 -39.20 0.89 -9.28
CA GLY A 100 -38.78 1.03 -10.67
C GLY A 100 -37.48 1.86 -10.81
N SER A 101 -37.52 2.98 -11.53
CA SER A 101 -36.34 3.85 -11.69
C SER A 101 -36.06 4.77 -10.50
N ASP A 102 -37.06 4.96 -9.63
CA ASP A 102 -37.00 5.84 -8.47
C ASP A 102 -36.94 5.02 -7.18
N LEU A 103 -35.94 5.29 -6.34
CA LEU A 103 -35.75 4.55 -5.09
C LEU A 103 -36.86 4.88 -4.09
N THR A 104 -37.56 3.86 -3.61
CA THR A 104 -38.52 3.98 -2.51
C THR A 104 -37.81 4.27 -1.18
N HIS A 105 -38.58 4.75 -0.20
CA HIS A 105 -38.08 4.94 1.16
C HIS A 105 -37.52 3.65 1.77
N GLN A 106 -38.14 2.51 1.47
CA GLN A 106 -37.75 1.22 2.03
C GLN A 106 -36.45 0.70 1.38
N GLU A 107 -36.32 0.77 0.06
CA GLU A 107 -35.07 0.44 -0.65
C GLU A 107 -33.90 1.31 -0.18
N LEU A 108 -34.13 2.60 0.06
CA LEU A 108 -33.12 3.50 0.63
C LEU A 108 -32.65 3.06 2.03
N VAL A 109 -33.58 2.63 2.89
CA VAL A 109 -33.24 2.12 4.23
C VAL A 109 -32.43 0.82 4.13
N GLU A 110 -32.77 -0.05 3.18
CA GLU A 110 -32.12 -1.34 2.96
C GLU A 110 -30.70 -1.21 2.39
N ILE A 111 -30.48 -0.32 1.42
CA ILE A 111 -29.14 -0.14 0.80
C ILE A 111 -28.21 0.75 1.66
N ALA A 112 -28.75 1.62 2.52
CA ALA A 112 -27.97 2.59 3.29
C ALA A 112 -26.79 2.00 4.11
N PRO A 113 -26.90 0.84 4.78
CA PRO A 113 -25.78 0.21 5.47
C PRO A 113 -24.63 -0.15 4.53
N VAL A 114 -24.94 -0.63 3.32
CA VAL A 114 -23.93 -1.02 2.31
C VAL A 114 -23.23 0.22 1.76
N LEU A 115 -23.98 1.29 1.46
CA LEU A 115 -23.43 2.57 1.01
C LEU A 115 -22.48 3.18 2.04
N ARG A 116 -22.84 3.13 3.34
CA ARG A 116 -21.98 3.64 4.43
C ARG A 116 -20.67 2.85 4.54
N ARG A 117 -20.69 1.53 4.36
CA ARG A 117 -19.49 0.68 4.36
C ARG A 117 -18.57 1.04 3.19
N ALA A 118 -19.13 1.23 1.98
CA ALA A 118 -18.37 1.67 0.82
C ALA A 118 -17.71 3.03 1.04
N ARG A 119 -18.46 4.02 1.55
CA ARG A 119 -17.94 5.36 1.86
C ARG A 119 -16.75 5.30 2.81
N ALA A 120 -16.86 4.54 3.90
CA ALA A 120 -15.77 4.41 4.87
C ALA A 120 -14.48 3.83 4.25
N LYS A 121 -14.60 2.95 3.24
CA LYS A 121 -13.43 2.44 2.51
C LYS A 121 -12.80 3.48 1.60
N LEU A 122 -13.62 4.22 0.86
CA LEU A 122 -13.14 5.32 0.02
C LEU A 122 -12.47 6.42 0.84
N ASP A 123 -13.06 6.80 1.98
CA ASP A 123 -12.50 7.80 2.90
C ASP A 123 -11.11 7.38 3.42
N ASN A 124 -10.92 6.10 3.74
CA ASN A 124 -9.61 5.57 4.16
C ASN A 124 -8.57 5.64 3.04
N LEU A 125 -8.95 5.36 1.79
CA LEU A 125 -8.08 5.47 0.63
C LEU A 125 -7.71 6.92 0.34
N ILE A 126 -8.68 7.84 0.40
CA ILE A 126 -8.45 9.29 0.25
C ILE A 126 -7.49 9.78 1.33
N ALA A 127 -7.72 9.41 2.59
CA ALA A 127 -6.84 9.80 3.69
C ALA A 127 -5.39 9.28 3.52
N ARG A 128 -5.21 8.09 2.92
CA ARG A 128 -3.87 7.59 2.53
C ARG A 128 -3.27 8.44 1.42
N ALA A 129 -4.03 8.75 0.38
CA ALA A 129 -3.57 9.58 -0.73
C ALA A 129 -3.13 10.98 -0.25
N ASP A 130 -3.93 11.62 0.61
CA ASP A 130 -3.62 12.93 1.18
C ASP A 130 -2.32 12.95 1.98
N ARG A 131 -2.06 11.89 2.75
CA ARG A 131 -0.78 11.75 3.49
C ARG A 131 0.42 11.67 2.55
N HIS A 132 0.25 11.08 1.36
CA HIS A 132 1.31 11.05 0.35
C HIS A 132 1.49 12.42 -0.32
N LEU A 133 0.41 13.09 -0.70
CA LEU A 133 0.47 14.42 -1.32
C LEU A 133 1.15 15.45 -0.42
N ARG A 134 0.89 15.42 0.90
CA ARG A 134 1.53 16.31 1.89
C ARG A 134 3.03 16.04 2.11
N ARG A 135 3.56 14.90 1.69
CA ARG A 135 5.00 14.57 1.80
C ARG A 135 5.80 14.97 0.57
N VAL A 136 5.12 15.33 -0.52
CA VAL A 136 5.71 15.72 -1.82
C VAL A 136 5.73 17.24 -2.00
N ALA A 137 4.97 17.98 -1.19
CA ALA A 137 5.01 19.44 -1.06
C ALA A 137 6.00 19.87 0.04
#